data_AF-A0A3M5VSN6-F1
#
_entry.id   AF-A0A3M5VSN6-F1
#
_cell.length_a   1.000
_cell.length_b   1.000
_cell.length_c   1.000
_cell.angle_alpha   90.00
_cell.angle_beta   90.00
_cell.angle_gamma   90.00
#
_symmetry.space_group_name_H-M   'P 1'
#
loop_
_entity.id
_entity.type
_entity.pdbx_description
1 polymer ?
#
loop_
_entity_poly.entity_id
_entity_poly.type
_entity_poly.pdbx_seq_one_letter_code
_entity_poly.pdbx_strand_id
1 'polypeptide(L)'
;MDTCTAQDQQAITDSQSDATTARKRANDALLTSVSRQQETLQSDAQALASVQRAASGATGQMQAIQSANQLASAQTNQLLQIRSLLIAQQNALATNAQVEADRDAQKFAADRKPLSGRNSQSADRQW
;
A
#
# COMPACT_ATOMS: atom_id res chain seq x y z
N MET A 1 -32.21 4.51 27.27
CA MET A 1 -31.82 5.45 26.20
C MET A 1 -30.32 5.32 26.07
N ASP A 2 -29.83 4.27 25.42
CA ASP A 2 -28.39 4.10 25.23
C ASP A 2 -28.03 4.71 23.87
N THR A 3 -28.05 6.04 23.87
CA THR A 3 -27.48 6.87 22.81
C THR A 3 -25.98 6.61 22.71
N CYS A 4 -25.42 6.68 21.49
CA CYS A 4 -23.97 6.65 21.26
C CYS A 4 -23.24 7.50 22.31
N THR A 5 -22.35 6.90 23.10
CA THR A 5 -21.67 7.63 24.17
C THR A 5 -20.57 8.51 23.58
N ALA A 6 -20.10 9.52 24.32
CA ALA A 6 -18.94 10.30 23.92
C ALA A 6 -17.70 9.41 23.70
N GLN A 7 -17.58 8.32 24.48
CA GLN A 7 -16.52 7.33 24.32
C GLN A 7 -16.67 6.54 23.01
N ASP A 8 -17.89 6.14 22.63
CA ASP A 8 -18.16 5.47 21.35
C ASP A 8 -17.81 6.39 20.15
N GLN A 9 -18.19 7.67 20.24
CA GLN A 9 -17.86 8.68 19.20
C GLN A 9 -16.37 8.93 19.09
N GLN A 10 -15.65 8.96 20.22
CA GLN A 10 -14.20 9.09 20.20
C GLN A 10 -13.55 7.86 19.56
N ALA A 11 -13.97 6.65 19.93
CA ALA A 11 -13.43 5.41 19.36
C ALA A 11 -13.62 5.31 17.84
N ILE A 12 -14.77 5.76 17.32
CA ILE A 12 -15.02 5.84 15.87
C ILE A 12 -14.08 6.87 15.21
N THR A 13 -13.91 8.04 15.83
CA THR A 13 -13.03 9.09 15.32
C THR A 13 -11.57 8.63 15.27
N ASP A 14 -11.11 7.98 16.35
CA ASP A 14 -9.76 7.43 16.44
C ASP A 14 -9.54 6.35 15.38
N SER A 15 -10.48 5.42 15.22
CA SER A 15 -10.43 4.39 14.18
C SER A 15 -10.35 4.99 12.76
N GLN A 16 -11.08 6.06 12.46
CA GLN A 16 -11.00 6.75 11.17
C GLN A 16 -9.66 7.45 10.95
N SER A 17 -9.09 8.04 12.01
CA SER A 17 -7.76 8.66 11.98
C SER A 17 -6.67 7.61 11.73
N ASP A 18 -6.74 6.48 12.42
CA ASP A 18 -5.82 5.36 12.27
C ASP A 18 -5.89 4.76 10.86
N ALA A 19 -7.10 4.55 10.34
CA ALA A 19 -7.32 4.10 8.97
C ALA A 19 -6.70 5.06 7.94
N THR A 20 -6.90 6.36 8.11
CA THR A 20 -6.32 7.39 7.22
C THR A 20 -4.80 7.38 7.29
N THR A 21 -4.25 7.28 8.50
CA THR A 21 -2.81 7.21 8.74
C THR A 21 -2.20 5.95 8.12
N ALA A 22 -2.86 4.79 8.28
CA ALA A 22 -2.42 3.53 7.71
C ALA A 22 -2.39 3.59 6.17
N ARG A 23 -3.46 4.10 5.53
CA ARG A 23 -3.52 4.30 4.08
C ARG A 23 -2.43 5.23 3.58
N LYS A 24 -2.20 6.35 4.28
CA LYS A 24 -1.13 7.28 3.95
C LYS A 24 0.23 6.60 4.01
N ARG A 25 0.55 5.89 5.10
CA ARG A 25 1.82 5.16 5.25
C ARG A 25 2.04 4.14 4.13
N ALA A 26 0.98 3.41 3.76
CA ALA A 26 1.06 2.45 2.65
C ALA A 26 1.32 3.13 1.30
N ASN A 27 0.67 4.27 1.03
CA ASN A 27 0.92 5.06 -0.17
C ASN A 27 2.31 5.70 -0.18
N ASP A 28 2.80 6.19 0.96
CA ASP A 28 4.15 6.75 1.09
C ASP A 28 5.22 5.67 0.82
N ALA A 29 4.99 4.44 1.28
CA ALA A 29 5.86 3.30 0.99
C ALA A 29 5.87 2.93 -0.51
N LEU A 30 4.72 3.00 -1.17
CA LEU A 30 4.62 2.85 -2.63
C LEU A 30 5.41 3.94 -3.37
N LEU A 31 5.18 5.21 -3.04
CA LEU A 31 5.86 6.35 -3.67
C LEU A 31 7.38 6.30 -3.47
N THR A 32 7.82 5.92 -2.27
CA THR A 32 9.24 5.73 -1.97
C THR A 32 9.84 4.61 -2.82
N SER A 33 9.12 3.49 -2.96
CA SER A 33 9.57 2.36 -3.79
C SER A 33 9.67 2.73 -5.27
N VAL A 34 8.68 3.48 -5.79
CA VAL A 34 8.69 4.01 -7.17
C VAL A 34 9.84 4.98 -7.40
N SER A 35 10.12 5.86 -6.44
CA SER A 35 11.23 6.82 -6.53
C SER A 35 12.58 6.11 -6.63
N ARG A 36 12.82 5.11 -5.76
CA ARG A 36 14.04 4.27 -5.82
C ARG A 36 14.19 3.50 -7.12
N GLN A 37 13.08 3.04 -7.69
CA GLN A 37 13.10 2.34 -8.98
C GLN A 37 13.49 3.27 -10.13
N GLN A 38 13.07 4.55 -10.10
CA GLN A 38 13.48 5.54 -11.10
C GLN A 38 14.99 5.83 -11.04
N GLU A 39 15.55 6.01 -9.85
CA GLU A 39 17.00 6.20 -9.67
C GLU A 39 17.81 5.02 -10.22
N THR A 40 17.31 3.79 -10.00
CA THR A 40 17.95 2.58 -10.50
C THR A 40 17.88 2.50 -12.02
N LEU A 41 16.73 2.78 -12.63
CA LEU A 41 16.58 2.80 -14.09
C LEU A 41 17.55 3.79 -14.75
N GLN A 42 17.79 4.94 -14.12
CA GLN A 42 18.76 5.91 -14.62
C GLN A 42 20.20 5.38 -14.54
N SER A 43 20.56 4.73 -13.44
CA SER A 43 21.87 4.08 -13.28
C SER A 43 22.08 2.94 -14.31
N ASP A 44 21.07 2.09 -14.49
CA ASP A 44 21.11 0.97 -15.44
C ASP A 44 21.33 1.46 -16.88
N ALA A 45 20.66 2.56 -17.27
CA ALA A 45 20.82 3.18 -18.58
C ALA A 45 22.26 3.72 -18.80
N GLN A 46 22.88 4.33 -17.78
CA GLN A 46 24.26 4.80 -17.85
C GLN A 46 25.26 3.64 -17.96
N ALA A 47 25.02 2.54 -17.23
CA ALA A 47 25.83 1.33 -17.34
C ALA A 47 25.72 0.72 -18.75
N LEU A 48 24.51 0.62 -19.30
CA LEU A 48 24.26 0.10 -20.65
C LEU A 48 24.98 0.94 -21.72
N ALA A 49 24.91 2.28 -21.64
CA ALA A 49 25.63 3.17 -22.56
C ALA A 49 27.15 2.99 -22.48
N SER A 50 27.68 2.57 -21.32
CA SER A 50 29.11 2.28 -21.14
C SER A 50 29.50 0.94 -21.76
N VAL A 51 28.67 -0.11 -21.58
CA VAL A 51 28.82 -1.40 -22.28
C VAL A 51 28.86 -1.21 -23.79
N GLN A 52 27.91 -0.44 -24.34
CA GLN A 52 27.80 -0.19 -25.78
C GLN A 52 29.05 0.49 -26.35
N ARG A 53 29.64 1.44 -25.61
CA ARG A 53 30.89 2.11 -26.01
C ARG A 53 32.08 1.14 -25.97
N ALA A 54 32.20 0.34 -24.90
CA ALA A 54 33.33 -0.57 -24.68
C ALA A 54 33.37 -1.77 -25.64
N ALA A 55 32.25 -2.14 -26.26
CA ALA A 55 32.17 -3.30 -27.16
C ALA A 55 32.92 -3.12 -28.50
N SER A 56 33.49 -1.94 -28.79
CA SER A 56 34.18 -1.64 -30.05
C SER A 56 35.68 -2.01 -30.02
N GLY A 57 36.01 -3.31 -30.01
CA GLY A 57 37.38 -3.83 -30.21
C GLY A 57 37.77 -5.02 -29.32
N ALA A 58 38.89 -5.69 -29.64
CA ALA A 58 39.33 -6.92 -28.95
C ALA A 58 39.79 -6.70 -27.49
N THR A 59 40.49 -5.60 -27.18
CA THR A 59 40.76 -5.17 -25.79
C THR A 59 39.47 -4.73 -25.08
N GLY A 60 38.51 -4.23 -25.87
CA GLY A 60 37.16 -3.87 -25.43
C GLY A 60 36.32 -5.06 -24.97
N GLN A 61 36.60 -6.30 -25.44
CA GLN A 61 35.84 -7.48 -25.02
C GLN A 61 35.92 -7.74 -23.51
N MET A 62 37.10 -7.59 -22.89
CA MET A 62 37.22 -7.83 -21.45
C MET A 62 36.49 -6.76 -20.64
N GLN A 63 36.59 -5.48 -21.06
CA GLN A 63 35.81 -4.38 -20.48
C GLN A 63 34.31 -4.56 -20.71
N ALA A 64 33.91 -5.08 -21.87
CA ALA A 64 32.52 -5.38 -22.20
C ALA A 64 31.99 -6.52 -21.32
N ILE A 65 32.76 -7.58 -21.07
CA ILE A 65 32.37 -8.66 -20.14
C ILE A 65 32.23 -8.11 -18.72
N GLN A 66 33.19 -7.31 -18.24
CA GLN A 66 33.10 -6.72 -16.91
C GLN A 66 31.87 -5.81 -16.78
N SER A 67 31.60 -4.99 -17.80
CA SER A 67 30.43 -4.11 -17.83
C SER A 67 29.13 -4.92 -17.96
N ALA A 68 29.13 -6.04 -18.69
CA ALA A 68 27.99 -6.95 -18.78
C ALA A 68 27.69 -7.63 -17.43
N ASN A 69 28.71 -7.99 -16.66
CA ASN A 69 28.54 -8.49 -15.30
C ASN A 69 27.95 -7.42 -14.37
N GLN A 70 28.37 -6.15 -14.51
CA GLN A 70 27.75 -5.03 -13.78
C GLN A 70 26.29 -4.86 -14.18
N LEU A 71 25.97 -4.96 -15.47
CA LEU A 71 24.58 -4.89 -15.96
C LEU A 71 23.73 -6.06 -15.46
N ALA A 72 24.24 -7.28 -15.46
CA ALA A 72 23.55 -8.45 -14.91
C ALA A 72 23.32 -8.31 -13.39
N SER A 73 24.30 -7.75 -12.67
CA SER A 73 24.16 -7.43 -11.25
C SER A 73 23.08 -6.37 -11.02
N ALA A 74 23.05 -5.34 -11.87
CA ALA A 74 22.03 -4.31 -11.85
C ALA A 74 20.62 -4.87 -12.14
N GLN A 75 20.51 -5.79 -13.10
CA GLN A 75 19.26 -6.48 -13.43
C GLN A 75 18.76 -7.37 -12.26
N THR A 76 19.67 -7.98 -11.51
CA THR A 76 19.33 -8.71 -10.27
C THR A 76 18.81 -7.77 -9.19
N ASN A 77 19.44 -6.60 -9.01
CA ASN A 77 18.95 -5.56 -8.11
C ASN A 77 17.57 -5.03 -8.55
N GLN A 78 17.34 -4.89 -9.85
CA GLN A 78 16.05 -4.48 -10.41
C GLN A 78 14.95 -5.48 -10.07
N LEU A 79 15.22 -6.80 -10.13
CA LEU A 79 14.26 -7.82 -9.68
C LEU A 79 13.93 -7.71 -8.19
N LEU A 80 14.92 -7.44 -7.34
CA LEU A 80 14.71 -7.21 -5.90
C LEU A 80 13.86 -5.96 -5.64
N GLN A 81 14.06 -4.90 -6.43
CA GLN A 81 13.27 -3.68 -6.34
C GLN A 81 11.83 -3.87 -6.83
N ILE A 82 11.63 -4.60 -7.93
CA ILE A 82 10.29 -5.00 -8.39
C ILE A 82 9.59 -5.81 -7.30
N ARG A 83 10.29 -6.77 -6.68
CA ARG A 83 9.74 -7.53 -5.55
C ARG A 83 9.36 -6.61 -4.37
N SER A 84 10.18 -5.61 -4.06
CA SER A 84 9.90 -4.63 -3.01
C SER A 84 8.67 -3.78 -3.34
N LEU A 85 8.53 -3.32 -4.58
CA LEU A 85 7.36 -2.58 -5.06
C LEU A 85 6.09 -3.44 -4.97
N LEU A 86 6.16 -4.71 -5.38
CA LEU A 86 5.02 -5.64 -5.30
C LEU A 86 4.60 -5.90 -3.84
N ILE A 87 5.56 -6.03 -2.92
CA ILE A 87 5.26 -6.13 -1.48
C ILE A 87 4.59 -4.85 -0.98
N ALA A 88 5.10 -3.67 -1.35
CA ALA A 88 4.48 -2.40 -0.99
C ALA A 88 3.05 -2.28 -1.54
N GLN A 89 2.81 -2.74 -2.77
CA GLN A 89 1.48 -2.79 -3.39
C GLN A 89 0.56 -3.75 -2.65
N GLN A 90 1.03 -4.96 -2.33
CA GLN A 90 0.26 -5.94 -1.57
C GLN A 90 -0.10 -5.41 -0.18
N ASN A 91 0.82 -4.72 0.51
CA ASN A 91 0.55 -4.08 1.79
C ASN A 91 -0.50 -2.96 1.67
N ALA A 92 -0.45 -2.16 0.60
CA ALA A 92 -1.46 -1.13 0.36
C ALA A 92 -2.85 -1.72 0.05
N LEU A 93 -2.93 -2.80 -0.72
CA LEU A 93 -4.19 -3.52 -0.97
C LEU A 93 -4.75 -4.11 0.33
N ALA A 94 -3.92 -4.80 1.11
CA ALA A 94 -4.33 -5.36 2.40
C ALA A 94 -4.80 -4.27 3.38
N THR A 95 -4.09 -3.14 3.44
CA THR A 95 -4.48 -1.99 4.28
C THR A 95 -5.84 -1.43 3.84
N ASN A 96 -6.09 -1.29 2.54
CA ASN A 96 -7.38 -0.83 2.03
C ASN A 96 -8.51 -1.81 2.36
N ALA A 97 -8.28 -3.11 2.16
CA ALA A 97 -9.25 -4.15 2.50
C ALA A 97 -9.58 -4.16 4.01
N GLN A 98 -8.58 -4.00 4.87
CA GLN A 98 -8.79 -3.90 6.32
C GLN A 98 -9.64 -2.69 6.68
N VAL A 99 -9.34 -1.51 6.12
CA VAL A 99 -10.11 -0.28 6.38
C VAL A 99 -11.56 -0.41 5.90
N GLU A 100 -11.80 -1.10 4.79
CA GLU A 100 -13.14 -1.38 4.29
C GLU A 100 -13.90 -2.35 5.22
N ALA A 101 -13.26 -3.44 5.63
CA ALA A 101 -13.82 -4.39 6.59
C ALA A 101 -14.17 -3.72 7.93
N ASP A 102 -13.30 -2.84 8.44
CA ASP A 102 -13.53 -2.11 9.68
C ASP A 102 -14.74 -1.16 9.54
N ARG A 103 -14.90 -0.49 8.39
CA ARG A 103 -16.06 0.35 8.10
C ARG A 103 -17.36 -0.45 8.03
N ASP A 104 -17.33 -1.62 7.41
CA ASP A 104 -18.52 -2.46 7.31
C ASP A 104 -18.90 -3.08 8.66
N ALA A 105 -17.92 -3.44 9.49
CA ALA A 105 -18.15 -3.84 10.87
C ALA A 105 -18.79 -2.72 11.70
N GLN A 106 -18.33 -1.47 11.54
CA GLN A 106 -18.94 -0.30 12.19
C GLN A 106 -20.41 -0.09 11.77
N LYS A 107 -20.72 -0.19 10.46
CA LYS A 107 -22.11 -0.11 9.97
C LYS A 107 -22.98 -1.21 10.56
N PHE A 108 -22.50 -2.45 10.55
CA PHE A 108 -23.25 -3.58 11.11
C PHE A 108 -23.51 -3.43 12.61
N ALA A 109 -22.53 -2.94 13.38
CA ALA A 109 -22.71 -2.63 14.79
C ALA A 109 -23.71 -1.49 15.01
N ALA A 110 -23.65 -0.45 14.16
CA ALA A 110 -24.59 0.65 14.17
C ALA A 110 -26.02 0.21 13.82
N ASP A 111 -26.22 -0.77 12.94
CA ASP A 111 -27.53 -1.31 12.55
C ASP A 111 -28.11 -2.26 13.62
N ARG A 112 -27.25 -2.99 14.35
CA ARG A 112 -27.69 -3.86 15.46
C ARG A 112 -28.13 -3.09 16.70
N LYS A 113 -27.51 -1.94 17.01
CA LYS A 113 -27.90 -1.09 18.15
C LYS A 113 -29.38 -0.62 18.13
N PRO A 114 -29.96 -0.14 17.02
CA PRO A 114 -31.37 0.24 16.96
C PRO A 114 -32.30 -0.98 16.96
N LEU A 115 -31.89 -2.11 16.37
CA LEU A 115 -32.69 -3.35 16.33
C LEU A 115 -32.75 -4.10 17.68
N SER A 116 -31.83 -3.83 18.61
CA SER A 116 -31.89 -4.36 19.99
C SER A 116 -32.80 -3.53 20.91
N GLY A 117 -33.28 -2.37 20.45
CA GLY A 117 -34.32 -1.59 21.11
C GLY A 117 -35.67 -2.31 21.05
N ARG A 118 -36.24 -2.60 22.22
CA ARG A 118 -37.49 -3.37 22.40
C ARG A 118 -38.60 -2.85 21.47
N ASN A 119 -39.13 -3.73 20.61
CA ASN A 119 -40.46 -3.56 20.02
C ASN A 119 -41.49 -3.58 21.16
N SER A 120 -41.91 -2.42 21.65
CA SER A 120 -43.10 -2.31 22.49
C SER A 120 -44.30 -2.02 21.61
N GLN A 121 -45.33 -2.85 21.72
CA GLN A 121 -46.61 -2.71 21.02
C GLN A 121 -47.12 -1.27 21.21
N SER A 122 -47.41 -0.57 20.11
CA SER A 122 -48.01 0.76 20.16
C SER A 122 -49.36 0.67 20.86
N ALA A 123 -49.63 1.54 21.84
CA ALA A 123 -50.88 1.54 22.60
C ALA A 123 -52.08 1.52 21.65
N ASP A 124 -53.02 0.61 21.91
CA ASP A 124 -54.23 0.44 21.11
C ASP A 124 -54.98 1.78 21.03
N ARG A 125 -55.08 2.35 19.82
CA ARG A 125 -55.94 3.52 19.57
C ARG A 125 -57.38 3.05 19.62
N GLN A 126 -58.08 3.42 20.69
CA GLN A 126 -59.55 3.44 20.68
C GLN A 126 -60.00 4.66 19.87
N TRP A 127 -60.80 4.39 18.84
CA TRP A 127 -61.45 5.36 17.96
C TRP A 127 -62.80 5.78 18.52
#